data_AF-A0A3B0ZAP1-F1
#
_entry.id   AF-A0A3B0ZAP1-F1
#
_cell.length_a   1.000
_cell.length_b   1.000
_cell.length_c   1.000
_cell.angle_alpha   90.00
_cell.angle_beta   90.00
_cell.angle_gamma   90.00
#
_symmetry.space_group_name_H-M   'P 1'
#
loop_
_entity.id
_entity.type
_entity.pdbx_description
1 polymer ?
#
loop_
_entity_poly.entity_id
_entity_poly.type
_entity_poly.pdbx_seq_one_letter_code
_entity_poly.pdbx_strand_id
1 'polypeptide(L)'
;MQLGADVPVFVRGEAAWAEGAGELLTAITLPEPWYLVVVVPCHVETAKVFLHENLTRDAVPIRMCGFLSGDAENSCEAVVKQEYPLVGEALAWLEHYAPAKMSGTGCSVFAAFDQRSAAEVVLAKLPNDWHGFVAKGKNISPLNDRLAQAKTL
;
A
#
# COMPACT_ATOMS: atom_id res chain seq x y z
N MET A 1 -21.45 -3.53 -6.71
CA MET A 1 -20.74 -3.54 -5.42
C MET A 1 -21.19 -2.31 -4.63
N GLN A 2 -21.66 -2.44 -3.38
CA GLN A 2 -22.38 -1.35 -2.68
C GLN A 2 -21.59 -0.66 -1.55
N LEU A 3 -20.49 -1.23 -1.04
CA LEU A 3 -19.79 -0.74 0.17
C LEU A 3 -18.31 -0.35 -0.03
N GLY A 4 -17.75 -0.55 -1.23
CA GLY A 4 -16.34 -0.22 -1.54
C GLY A 4 -15.57 -1.38 -2.19
N ALA A 5 -14.53 -1.06 -2.97
CA ALA A 5 -13.73 -2.01 -3.74
C ALA A 5 -12.90 -2.97 -2.90
N ASP A 6 -12.43 -2.51 -1.75
CA ASP A 6 -11.54 -3.31 -0.90
C ASP A 6 -12.29 -4.14 0.15
N VAL A 7 -13.61 -3.95 0.29
CA VAL A 7 -14.42 -4.71 1.26
C VAL A 7 -14.28 -6.24 1.08
N PRO A 8 -14.29 -6.80 -0.15
CA PRO A 8 -14.17 -8.24 -0.34
C PRO A 8 -12.87 -8.84 0.20
N VAL A 9 -11.73 -8.14 0.10
CA VAL A 9 -10.44 -8.69 0.58
C VAL A 9 -10.40 -8.72 2.11
N PHE A 10 -10.97 -7.72 2.79
CA PHE A 10 -11.08 -7.71 4.25
C PHE A 10 -12.01 -8.81 4.78
N VAL A 11 -13.11 -9.10 4.08
CA VAL A 11 -14.06 -10.16 4.46
C VAL A 11 -13.44 -11.54 4.27
N ARG A 12 -12.68 -11.76 3.18
CA ARG A 12 -11.93 -13.02 3.00
C ARG A 12 -10.82 -13.18 4.02
N GLY A 13 -10.13 -12.09 4.34
CA GLY A 13 -9.13 -12.04 5.42
C GLY A 13 -7.82 -12.75 5.10
N GLU A 14 -7.50 -12.89 3.81
CA GLU A 14 -6.24 -13.43 3.30
C GLU A 14 -5.64 -12.45 2.29
N ALA A 15 -4.30 -12.37 2.22
CA ALA A 15 -3.62 -11.65 1.16
C ALA A 15 -4.02 -12.23 -0.20
N ALA A 16 -4.38 -11.34 -1.13
CA ALA A 16 -4.96 -11.74 -2.40
C ALA A 16 -4.43 -10.89 -3.55
N TRP A 17 -4.24 -11.56 -4.68
CA TRP A 17 -4.17 -10.94 -6.00
C TRP A 17 -5.58 -10.52 -6.41
N ALA A 18 -5.75 -9.24 -6.74
CA ALA A 18 -7.03 -8.67 -7.12
C ALA A 18 -7.04 -8.26 -8.59
N GLU A 19 -8.08 -8.67 -9.31
CA GLU A 19 -8.31 -8.34 -10.72
C GLU A 19 -9.73 -7.74 -10.91
N GLY A 20 -10.01 -7.26 -12.12
CA GLY A 20 -11.25 -6.53 -12.42
C GLY A 20 -11.24 -5.14 -11.77
N ALA A 21 -12.33 -4.77 -11.10
CA ALA A 21 -12.41 -3.59 -10.25
C ALA A 21 -12.09 -3.90 -8.77
N GLY A 22 -11.44 -5.03 -8.49
CA GLY A 22 -11.11 -5.51 -7.13
C GLY A 22 -11.99 -6.67 -6.65
N GLU A 23 -12.96 -7.13 -7.46
CA GLU A 23 -13.89 -8.19 -7.09
C GLU A 23 -13.34 -9.61 -7.32
N LEU A 24 -12.38 -9.77 -8.23
CA LEU A 24 -11.79 -11.07 -8.56
C LEU A 24 -10.56 -11.30 -7.69
N LEU A 25 -10.74 -12.04 -6.59
CA LEU A 25 -9.69 -12.29 -5.61
C LEU A 25 -9.14 -13.71 -5.67
N THR A 26 -7.84 -13.84 -5.90
CA THR A 26 -7.07 -15.09 -5.83
C THR A 26 -6.10 -15.03 -4.66
N ALA A 27 -6.20 -15.96 -3.70
CA ALA A 27 -5.31 -15.97 -2.54
C ALA A 27 -3.84 -16.18 -2.94
N ILE A 28 -2.93 -15.45 -2.30
CA ILE A 28 -1.50 -15.53 -2.53
C ILE A 28 -0.74 -15.47 -1.21
N THR A 29 0.49 -15.99 -1.21
CA THR A 29 1.41 -15.85 -0.08
C THR A 29 2.53 -14.91 -0.48
N LEU A 30 2.68 -13.83 0.29
CA LEU A 30 3.71 -12.81 0.12
C LEU A 30 4.70 -12.85 1.27
N PRO A 31 5.92 -12.32 1.09
CA PRO A 31 6.78 -11.96 2.19
C PRO A 31 6.05 -11.05 3.18
N GLU A 32 6.30 -11.26 4.46
CA GLU A 32 5.73 -10.46 5.55
C GLU A 32 6.80 -9.54 6.16
N PRO A 33 7.34 -8.53 5.45
CA PRO A 33 8.37 -7.65 6.02
C PRO A 33 7.74 -6.68 7.03
N TRP A 34 8.59 -5.92 7.71
CA TRP A 34 8.16 -4.74 8.44
C TRP A 34 8.05 -3.56 7.49
N TYR A 35 6.98 -2.79 7.58
CA TYR A 35 6.77 -1.60 6.79
C TYR A 35 6.86 -0.38 7.67
N LEU A 36 7.61 0.63 7.23
CA LEU A 36 7.40 2.00 7.66
C LEU A 36 6.37 2.61 6.71
N VAL A 37 5.22 3.00 7.24
CA VAL A 37 4.18 3.73 6.50
C VAL A 37 4.26 5.20 6.91
N VAL A 38 4.35 6.08 5.93
CA VAL A 38 4.42 7.53 6.11
C VAL A 38 3.21 8.17 5.44
N VAL A 39 2.56 9.09 6.15
CA VAL A 39 1.40 9.85 5.73
C VAL A 39 1.76 11.32 5.80
N VAL A 40 1.79 11.97 4.64
CA VAL A 40 2.01 13.42 4.54
C VAL A 40 0.72 14.19 4.76
N PRO A 41 0.78 15.46 5.20
CA PRO A 41 -0.39 16.28 5.49
C PRO A 41 -1.02 16.82 4.19
N CYS A 42 -1.45 15.92 3.30
CA CYS A 42 -2.23 16.24 2.12
C CYS A 42 -3.41 15.27 1.97
N HIS A 43 -4.46 15.74 1.31
CA HIS A 43 -5.63 14.94 0.97
C HIS A 43 -5.64 14.70 -0.53
N VAL A 44 -5.50 13.44 -0.95
CA VAL A 44 -5.58 13.06 -2.36
C VAL A 44 -7.01 12.65 -2.68
N GLU A 45 -7.66 13.39 -3.56
CA GLU A 45 -9.00 13.04 -4.03
C GLU A 45 -8.92 11.90 -5.05
N THR A 46 -9.27 10.69 -4.63
CA THR A 46 -9.27 9.48 -5.47
C THR A 46 -10.00 9.69 -6.81
N ALA A 47 -11.16 10.36 -6.79
CA ALA A 47 -11.93 10.65 -8.00
C ALA A 47 -11.15 11.55 -8.99
N LYS A 48 -10.46 12.59 -8.48
CA LYS A 48 -9.64 13.48 -9.31
C LYS A 48 -8.48 12.72 -9.97
N VAL A 49 -7.83 11.82 -9.22
CA VAL A 49 -6.74 10.97 -9.76
C VAL A 49 -7.26 10.07 -10.87
N PHE A 50 -8.39 9.38 -10.66
CA PHE A 50 -8.98 8.50 -11.68
C PHE A 50 -9.48 9.23 -12.92
N LEU A 51 -9.93 10.49 -12.77
CA LEU A 51 -10.37 11.33 -13.88
C LEU A 51 -9.23 12.08 -14.58
N HIS A 52 -8.00 12.03 -14.05
CA HIS A 52 -6.88 12.77 -14.60
C HIS A 52 -6.51 12.30 -16.01
N GLU A 53 -6.32 13.23 -16.95
CA GLU A 53 -6.09 12.90 -18.36
C GLU A 53 -4.82 12.07 -18.55
N ASN A 54 -3.75 12.41 -17.83
CA ASN A 54 -2.46 11.72 -17.89
C ASN A 54 -2.38 10.42 -17.08
N LEU A 55 -3.49 9.93 -16.50
CA LEU A 55 -3.46 8.64 -15.83
C LEU A 55 -3.23 7.52 -16.84
N THR A 56 -2.19 6.70 -16.63
CA THR A 56 -1.92 5.51 -17.43
C THR A 56 -3.06 4.50 -17.28
N ARG A 57 -3.86 4.34 -18.33
CA ARG A 57 -5.04 3.44 -18.36
C ARG A 57 -4.82 2.19 -19.20
N ASP A 58 -3.77 2.19 -20.00
CA ASP A 58 -3.36 1.17 -20.95
C ASP A 58 -2.14 0.37 -20.46
N ALA A 59 -1.88 0.40 -19.14
CA ALA A 59 -0.87 -0.46 -18.53
C ALA A 59 -1.17 -1.92 -18.91
N VAL A 60 -0.19 -2.58 -19.53
CA VAL A 60 -0.29 -4.00 -19.86
C VAL A 60 -0.57 -4.75 -18.56
N PRO A 61 -1.64 -5.56 -18.47
CA PRO A 61 -1.95 -6.29 -17.26
C PRO A 61 -0.72 -7.09 -16.81
N ILE A 62 -0.19 -6.75 -15.64
CA ILE A 62 0.93 -7.49 -15.09
C ILE A 62 0.42 -8.89 -14.74
N ARG A 63 1.18 -9.91 -15.12
CA ARG A 63 0.91 -11.28 -14.66
C ARG A 63 1.36 -11.40 -13.22
N MET A 64 0.63 -12.17 -12.41
CA MET A 64 0.96 -12.41 -11.00
C MET A 64 2.44 -12.77 -10.77
N CYS A 65 3.06 -13.51 -11.70
CA CYS A 65 4.50 -13.83 -11.66
C CYS A 65 5.42 -12.59 -11.73
N GLY A 66 5.07 -11.59 -12.54
CA GLY A 66 5.80 -10.32 -12.66
C GLY A 66 5.62 -9.44 -11.42
N PHE A 67 4.43 -9.45 -10.82
CA PHE A 67 4.19 -8.77 -9.56
C PHE A 67 5.05 -9.35 -8.43
N LEU A 68 5.12 -10.68 -8.34
CA LEU A 68 5.93 -11.40 -7.35
C LEU A 68 7.43 -11.22 -7.57
N SER A 69 7.89 -10.96 -8.81
CA SER A 69 9.30 -10.65 -9.10
C SER A 69 9.70 -9.20 -8.79
N GLY A 70 8.75 -8.36 -8.36
CA GLY A 70 9.01 -6.98 -7.96
C GLY A 70 8.74 -5.94 -9.04
N ASP A 71 8.30 -6.34 -10.24
CA ASP A 71 7.95 -5.47 -11.37
C ASP A 71 6.58 -4.80 -11.18
N ALA A 72 6.24 -4.44 -9.94
CA ALA A 72 4.98 -3.85 -9.56
C ALA A 72 5.12 -2.34 -9.39
N GLU A 73 4.62 -1.59 -10.37
CA GLU A 73 4.49 -0.14 -10.35
C GLU A 73 3.06 0.28 -10.02
N ASN A 74 2.91 1.42 -9.34
CA ASN A 74 1.60 2.01 -9.08
C ASN A 74 1.29 3.04 -10.18
N SER A 75 0.36 2.73 -11.08
CA SER A 75 -0.01 3.60 -12.21
C SER A 75 -0.51 4.99 -11.79
N CYS A 76 -0.96 5.16 -10.55
CA CYS A 76 -1.40 6.46 -10.04
C CYS A 76 -0.22 7.34 -9.59
N GLU A 77 0.96 6.77 -9.36
CA GLU A 77 2.08 7.46 -8.70
C GLU A 77 2.56 8.68 -9.48
N ALA A 78 2.72 8.56 -10.81
CA ALA A 78 3.18 9.68 -11.65
C ALA A 78 2.22 10.88 -11.57
N VAL A 79 0.91 10.63 -11.68
CA VAL A 79 -0.12 11.67 -11.56
C VAL A 79 -0.13 12.27 -10.16
N VAL A 80 -0.05 11.43 -9.12
CA VAL A 80 -0.09 11.91 -7.74
C VAL A 80 1.15 12.74 -7.40
N LYS A 81 2.35 12.36 -7.88
CA LYS A 81 3.57 13.16 -7.70
C LYS A 81 3.48 14.52 -8.38
N GLN A 82 2.81 14.59 -9.54
CA GLN A 82 2.61 15.85 -10.26
C GLN A 82 1.61 16.77 -9.54
N GLU A 83 0.46 16.24 -9.17
CA GLU A 83 -0.64 17.02 -8.59
C GLU A 83 -0.47 17.29 -7.08
N TYR A 84 0.27 16.42 -6.38
CA TYR A 84 0.50 16.48 -4.93
C TYR A 84 2.00 16.32 -4.62
N PRO A 85 2.81 17.39 -4.80
CA PRO A 85 4.27 17.32 -4.67
C PRO A 85 4.78 16.77 -3.34
N LEU A 86 4.05 16.99 -2.23
CA LEU A 86 4.38 16.43 -0.92
C LEU A 86 4.47 14.89 -0.91
N VAL A 87 3.68 14.20 -1.74
CA VAL A 87 3.78 12.74 -1.88
C VAL A 87 5.08 12.37 -2.57
N GLY A 88 5.48 13.13 -3.61
CA GLY A 88 6.77 12.96 -4.28
C GLY A 88 7.97 13.23 -3.37
N GLU A 89 7.88 14.26 -2.53
CA GLU A 89 8.88 14.56 -1.49
C GLU A 89 8.99 13.41 -0.47
N ALA A 90 7.86 12.83 -0.05
CA ALA A 90 7.86 11.70 0.87
C ALA A 90 8.45 10.42 0.27
N LEU A 91 8.14 10.13 -1.00
CA LEU A 91 8.78 9.03 -1.73
C LEU A 91 10.28 9.24 -1.80
N ALA A 92 10.73 10.41 -2.28
CA ALA A 92 12.14 10.73 -2.39
C ALA A 92 12.85 10.66 -1.04
N TRP A 93 12.25 11.21 0.03
CA TRP A 93 12.81 11.15 1.38
C TRP A 93 12.97 9.70 1.85
N LEU A 94 11.96 8.86 1.64
CA LEU A 94 11.99 7.47 2.09
C LEU A 94 12.94 6.58 1.27
N GLU A 95 13.11 6.89 -0.03
CA GLU A 95 14.06 6.23 -0.94
C GLU A 95 15.54 6.32 -0.49
N HIS A 96 15.89 7.32 0.35
CA HIS A 96 17.23 7.41 0.94
C HIS A 96 17.53 6.25 1.91
N TYR A 97 16.50 5.54 2.38
CA TYR A 97 16.63 4.48 3.39
C TYR A 97 16.30 3.10 2.83
N ALA A 98 15.27 3.01 1.98
CA ALA A 98 14.83 1.75 1.37
C ALA A 98 13.94 2.05 0.15
N PRO A 99 13.78 1.11 -0.81
CA PRO A 99 12.86 1.29 -1.93
C PRO A 99 11.45 1.65 -1.44
N ALA A 100 10.97 2.83 -1.84
CA ALA A 100 9.67 3.36 -1.43
C ALA A 100 8.63 3.16 -2.52
N LYS A 101 7.36 3.00 -2.11
CA LYS A 101 6.22 2.90 -3.02
C LYS A 101 5.02 3.66 -2.45
N MET A 102 4.14 4.14 -3.33
CA MET A 102 2.84 4.69 -2.94
C MET A 102 1.79 3.58 -2.76
N SER A 103 0.97 3.67 -1.72
CA SER A 103 -0.18 2.76 -1.52
C SER A 103 -1.47 3.36 -2.08
N GLY A 104 -2.25 2.56 -2.82
CA GLY A 104 -3.51 2.98 -3.42
C GLY A 104 -3.35 4.23 -4.29
N THR A 105 -4.23 5.22 -4.13
CA THR A 105 -4.12 6.54 -4.77
C THR A 105 -3.33 7.55 -3.93
N GLY A 106 -2.62 7.11 -2.89
CA GLY A 106 -1.99 8.01 -1.90
C GLY A 106 -2.98 8.56 -0.87
N CYS A 107 -2.56 9.42 0.05
CA CYS A 107 -1.25 10.07 0.17
C CYS A 107 -0.18 9.27 0.91
N SER A 108 -0.49 8.05 1.36
CA SER A 108 0.47 7.22 2.10
C SER A 108 1.54 6.62 1.21
N VAL A 109 2.79 6.68 1.67
CA VAL A 109 3.95 6.01 1.07
C VAL A 109 4.51 5.01 2.07
N PHE A 110 5.19 3.98 1.59
CA PHE A 110 5.76 2.96 2.46
C PHE A 110 7.06 2.38 1.91
N ALA A 111 7.87 1.84 2.81
CA ALA A 111 9.07 1.07 2.46
C ALA A 111 9.18 -0.16 3.35
N ALA A 112 9.74 -1.23 2.79
CA ALA A 112 9.93 -2.51 3.45
C ALA A 112 11.29 -2.60 4.15
N PHE A 113 11.30 -3.23 5.32
CA PHE A 113 12.46 -3.47 6.17
C PHE A 113 12.41 -4.90 6.71
N ASP A 114 13.58 -5.53 6.83
CA ASP A 114 13.67 -6.89 7.39
C ASP A 114 13.37 -6.92 8.90
N GLN A 115 13.73 -5.84 9.60
CA GLN A 115 13.62 -5.73 11.06
C GLN A 115 12.79 -4.52 11.47
N ARG A 116 11.96 -4.70 12.51
CA ARG A 116 11.17 -3.64 13.12
C ARG A 116 12.04 -2.47 13.57
N SER A 117 13.16 -2.76 14.22
CA SER A 117 14.11 -1.78 14.75
C SER A 117 14.69 -0.88 13.65
N ALA A 118 15.00 -1.44 12.48
CA ALA A 118 15.49 -0.67 11.35
C ALA A 118 14.45 0.34 10.86
N ALA A 119 13.17 -0.07 10.76
CA ALA A 119 12.08 0.82 10.42
C ALA A 119 11.84 1.89 11.49
N GLU A 120 11.94 1.54 12.78
CA GLU A 120 11.79 2.48 13.90
C GLU A 120 12.90 3.54 13.95
N VAL A 121 14.14 3.19 13.57
CA VAL A 121 15.25 4.15 13.43
C VAL A 121 14.95 5.19 12.36
N VAL A 122 14.33 4.79 11.24
CA VAL A 122 13.94 5.72 10.18
C VAL A 122 12.71 6.54 10.60
N LEU A 123 11.73 5.92 11.27
CA LEU A 123 10.56 6.59 11.82
C LEU A 123 10.96 7.78 12.72
N ALA A 124 11.98 7.60 13.56
CA ALA A 124 12.46 8.63 14.47
C ALA A 124 13.08 9.86 13.76
N LYS A 125 13.35 9.76 12.45
CA LYS A 125 13.91 10.85 11.62
C LYS A 125 12.84 11.58 10.81
N LEU A 126 11.56 11.24 10.98
CA LEU A 126 10.49 11.86 10.21
C LEU A 126 10.48 13.38 10.38
N PRO A 127 10.19 14.13 9.30
CA PRO A 127 9.85 15.55 9.39
C PRO A 127 8.68 15.78 10.35
N ASN A 128 8.71 16.88 11.11
CA ASN A 128 7.74 17.16 12.18
C ASN A 128 6.27 17.18 11.73
N ASP A 129 6.01 17.59 10.49
CA ASP A 129 4.65 17.72 9.94
C ASP A 129 4.15 16.42 9.29
N TRP A 130 4.96 15.35 9.30
CA TRP A 130 4.61 14.06 8.73
C TRP A 130 4.25 13.07 9.83
N HIS A 131 3.29 12.21 9.53
CA HIS A 131 2.93 11.12 10.42
C HIS A 131 3.48 9.81 9.87
N GLY A 132 3.83 8.88 10.75
CA GLY A 132 4.19 7.55 10.33
C GLY A 132 4.09 6.54 11.45
N PHE A 133 4.08 5.27 11.06
CA PHE A 133 4.05 4.15 11.97
C PHE A 133 4.73 2.93 11.36
N VAL A 134 5.18 2.03 12.22
CA VAL A 134 5.78 0.76 11.81
C VAL A 134 4.76 -0.37 12.01
N ALA A 135 4.55 -1.18 10.97
CA ALA A 135 3.61 -2.29 10.99
C ALA A 135 4.22 -3.54 10.34
N LYS A 136 3.78 -4.72 10.78
CA LYS A 136 4.17 -6.00 10.19
C LYS A 136 3.19 -6.37 9.08
N GLY A 137 3.69 -6.66 7.88
CA GLY A 137 2.88 -7.29 6.84
C GLY A 137 2.39 -8.65 7.32
N LYS A 138 1.16 -9.02 6.98
CA LYS A 138 0.58 -10.33 7.30
C LYS A 138 -0.25 -10.84 6.13
N ASN A 139 -0.10 -12.12 5.81
CA ASN A 139 -0.93 -12.81 4.84
C ASN A 139 -2.32 -13.14 5.40
N ILE A 140 -2.44 -13.29 6.73
CA ILE A 140 -3.71 -13.57 7.39
C ILE A 140 -4.18 -12.33 8.16
N SER A 141 -5.43 -11.95 7.94
CA SER A 141 -6.06 -10.82 8.61
C SER A 141 -6.11 -11.05 10.12
N PRO A 142 -5.71 -10.06 10.95
CA PRO A 142 -5.85 -10.13 12.39
C PRO A 142 -7.30 -10.35 12.87
N LEU A 143 -8.30 -10.04 12.05
CA LEU A 143 -9.71 -10.33 12.35
C LEU A 143 -9.97 -11.84 12.44
N ASN A 144 -9.41 -12.63 11.51
CA ASN A 144 -9.59 -14.07 11.49
C ASN A 144 -8.91 -14.71 12.70
N ASP A 145 -7.71 -14.25 13.07
CA ASP A 145 -7.01 -14.68 14.29
C ASP A 145 -7.89 -14.46 15.54
N ARG A 146 -8.51 -13.28 15.66
CA ARG A 146 -9.38 -12.92 16.79
C ARG A 146 -10.68 -13.72 16.81
N LEU A 147 -11.30 -13.95 15.66
CA LEU A 147 -12.53 -14.75 15.57
C LEU A 147 -12.29 -16.22 15.93
N ALA A 148 -11.14 -16.78 15.55
CA ALA A 148 -10.76 -18.13 15.95
C ALA A 148 -10.60 -18.25 17.48
N GLN A 149 -9.95 -17.26 18.11
CA GLN A 149 -9.81 -17.20 19.57
C GLN A 149 -11.16 -17.07 20.28
N ALA A 150 -12.08 -16.24 19.76
CA ALA A 150 -13.40 -16.04 20.34
C ALA A 150 -14.31 -17.27 20.26
N LYS A 151 -14.14 -18.14 19.25
CA LYS A 151 -14.90 -19.40 19.13
C LYS A 151 -14.38 -20.52 20.04
N THR A 152 -13.22 -20.33 20.66
CA THR A 152 -12.60 -21.29 21.58
C THR A 152 -12.96 -21.00 23.05
N LEU A 153 -13.65 -19.88 23.30
CA LEU A 153 -14.27 -19.50 24.58
C LEU A 153 -15.72 -19.98 24.63
#